data_AF-A0A5K1EUD6-F1
#
_entry.id   AF-A0A5K1EUD6-F1
#
_cell.length_a   1.000
_cell.length_b   1.000
_cell.length_c   1.000
_cell.angle_alpha   90.00
_cell.angle_beta   90.00
_cell.angle_gamma   90.00
#
_symmetry.space_group_name_H-M   'P 1'
#
loop_
_entity.id
_entity.type
_entity.pdbx_description
1 polymer ?
#
loop_
_entity_poly.entity_id
_entity_poly.type
_entity_poly.pdbx_seq_one_letter_code
_entity_poly.pdbx_strand_id
1 'polypeptide(L)' 'YNFVGRLLGPRGNSLKRVEATTQCRVYIRGRGSVKDSVK' A
#
# COMPACT_ATOMS: atom_id res chain seq x y z
N TYR A 1 -7.96 -1.06 12.66
CA TYR A 1 -7.65 0.18 11.92
C TYR A 1 -6.94 -0.20 10.63
N ASN A 2 -7.45 0.17 9.45
CA ASN A 2 -6.93 -0.32 8.17
C ASN A 2 -5.81 0.60 7.64
N PHE A 3 -4.61 0.46 8.18
CA PHE A 3 -3.45 1.27 7.77
C PHE A 3 -3.04 1.03 6.31
N VAL A 4 -3.05 -0.22 5.86
CA VAL A 4 -2.71 -0.59 4.47
C VAL A 4 -3.66 0.06 3.47
N GLY A 5 -4.97 0.01 3.74
CA GLY A 5 -5.99 0.66 2.89
C GLY A 5 -5.85 2.18 2.88
N ARG A 6 -5.50 2.79 4.01
CA ARG A 6 -5.25 4.24 4.10
C ARG A 6 -3.99 4.67 3.37
N LEU A 7 -2.92 3.88 3.42
CA LEU A 7 -1.66 4.12 2.71
C LEU A 7 -1.80 3.99 1.19
N LEU A 8 -2.48 2.94 0.72
CA LEU A 8 -2.77 2.75 -0.70
C LEU A 8 -3.72 3.82 -1.22
N GLY A 9 -4.76 4.14 -0.45
CA GLY A 9 -5.86 4.97 -0.93
C GLY A 9 -6.64 4.30 -2.07
N PRO A 10 -7.60 5.01 -2.69
CA PRO A 10 -8.38 4.47 -3.80
C PRO A 10 -7.44 4.08 -4.95
N ARG A 11 -7.53 2.81 -5.38
CA ARG A 11 -6.71 2.22 -6.46
C ARG A 11 -5.18 2.31 -6.26
N GLY A 12 -4.69 2.54 -5.04
CA GLY A 12 -3.24 2.69 -4.81
C GLY A 12 -2.66 4.06 -5.18
N ASN A 13 -3.50 5.06 -5.51
CA ASN A 13 -3.04 6.37 -5.98
C ASN A 13 -2.25 7.16 -4.94
N SER A 14 -2.54 6.97 -3.65
CA SER A 14 -1.82 7.70 -2.59
C SER A 14 -0.39 7.19 -2.46
N LEU A 15 -0.21 5.87 -2.47
CA LEU A 15 1.12 5.25 -2.46
C LEU A 15 1.92 5.65 -3.72
N LYS A 16 1.30 5.57 -4.90
CA LYS A 16 1.94 5.94 -6.16
C LYS A 16 2.42 7.40 -6.20
N ARG A 17 1.65 8.32 -5.60
CA ARG A 17 2.06 9.72 -5.47
C ARG A 17 3.29 9.85 -4.58
N VAL A 18 3.31 9.17 -3.44
CA VAL A 18 4.47 9.18 -2.53
C VAL A 18 5.69 8.61 -3.24
N GLU A 19 5.57 7.47 -3.91
CA GLU A 19 6.66 6.87 -4.70
C GLU A 19 7.18 7.82 -5.79
N ALA A 20 6.29 8.58 -6.44
CA ALA A 20 6.68 9.57 -7.46
C ALA A 20 7.41 10.78 -6.85
N THR A 21 7.00 11.25 -5.66
CA THR A 21 7.62 12.39 -5.00
C THR A 21 8.97 12.05 -4.39
N THR A 22 9.11 10.86 -3.79
CA THR A 22 10.35 10.45 -3.11
C THR A 22 11.30 9.66 -4.01
N GLN A 23 10.88 9.33 -5.23
CA GLN A 23 11.62 8.44 -6.15
C GLN A 23 12.05 7.12 -5.50
N CYS A 24 11.27 6.63 -4.54
CA CYS A 24 11.53 5.40 -3.81
C CYS A 24 10.46 4.37 -4.15
N ARG A 25 10.82 3.09 -4.15
CA ARG A 25 9.86 1.98 -4.24
C ARG A 25 9.45 1.55 -2.85
N VAL A 26 8.14 1.58 -2.56
CA VAL A 26 7.61 1.27 -1.23
C VAL A 26 6.89 -0.08 -1.28
N TYR A 27 7.38 -1.02 -0.47
CA TYR A 27 6.81 -2.37 -0.37
C TYR A 27 6.18 -2.59 0.98
N ILE A 28 4.92 -3.05 1.00
CA ILE A 28 4.25 -3.48 2.23
C ILE A 28 4.56 -4.96 2.43
N ARG A 29 5.32 -5.28 3.48
CA ARG A 29 5.75 -6.65 3.84
C ARG A 29 5.34 -6.94 5.29
N GLY A 30 5.22 -8.21 5.66
CA GLY A 30 4.88 -8.65 7.02
C GLY A 30 3.59 -9.46 7.11
N ARG A 31 3.20 -9.83 8.34
CA ARG A 31 1.95 -10.57 8.60
C ARG A 31 0.75 -9.63 8.43
N GLY A 32 -0.17 -9.96 7.52
CA GLY A 32 -1.34 -9.11 7.21
C GLY A 32 -1.08 -7.98 6.21
N SER A 33 0.09 -7.95 5.55
CA SER A 33 0.38 -6.98 4.48
C SER A 33 -0.30 -7.31 3.16
N VAL A 34 -0.57 -8.60 2.93
CA VAL A 34 -1.32 -9.09 1.78
C VAL A 34 -2.77 -9.19 2.22
N LYS A 35 -3.70 -8.64 1.43
CA LYS A 35 -5.11 -8.98 1.58
C LYS A 35 -5.19 -10.46 1.24
N ASP A 36 -5.34 -11.33 2.25
CA ASP A 36 -5.56 -12.75 2.03
C ASP A 36 -6.68 -12.90 1.01
N SER A 37 -6.29 -13.30 -0.21
CA SER A 37 -7.21 -13.86 -1.18
C SER A 37 -7.55 -15.26 -0.67
N VAL A 38 -8.30 -15.37 0.42
CA VAL A 38 -8.99 -16.63 0.71
C VAL A 38 -10.06 -16.75 -0.36
N LYS A 39 -9.68 -17.45 -1.42
CA LYS A 39 -10.55 -18.07 -2.40
C LYS A 39 -10.05 -19.48 -2.63
#